data_AF-A0AAX2M3A0-F1
#
_entry.id   AF-A0AAX2M3A0-F1
#
_cell.length_a   1.000
_cell.length_b   1.000
_cell.length_c   1.000
_cell.angle_alpha   90.00
_cell.angle_beta   90.00
_cell.angle_gamma   90.00
#
_symmetry.space_group_name_H-M   'P 1'
#
loop_
_entity.id
_entity.type
_entity.pdbx_description
1 polymer ?
#
loop_
_entity_poly.entity_id
_entity_poly.type
_entity_poly.pdbx_seq_one_letter_code
_entity_poly.pdbx_strand_id
1 'polypeptide(L)'
;MWANSSYTFCTRLTESFAKYRWCGNIIGPKSGGTVKDLPTYLYENFGTIQSKIPTEVLITDRREYELAEAGFITLTLRRDSNNAAFFSANSPLKPKLFQNTPEGKEAETNYRLGTQLPYIFLISRLAHYLKVLQREEIGSWKERSDIENGLNEWIRQYISDQENPPSEVRSRRPFRAAQVKVSDIPGEPGWYKIGLSVRPHFKYMGGNFELSLVGKLDKE
;
A
#
# COMPACT_ATOMS: atom_id res chain seq x y z
N MET A 1 2.37 14.03 28.10
CA MET A 1 3.57 14.18 27.26
C MET A 1 3.20 13.78 25.84
N TRP A 2 3.37 14.67 24.86
CA TRP A 2 3.12 14.35 23.46
C TRP A 2 4.28 13.54 22.86
N ALA A 3 3.97 12.70 21.88
CA ALA A 3 4.94 11.84 21.20
C ALA A 3 4.79 11.95 19.68
N ASN A 4 5.87 11.63 18.96
CA ASN A 4 5.87 11.68 17.50
C ASN A 4 5.04 10.53 16.89
N SER A 5 4.09 10.86 16.02
CA SER A 5 3.20 9.89 15.37
C SER A 5 3.92 8.93 14.41
N SER A 6 5.13 9.27 13.95
CA SER A 6 5.95 8.37 13.13
C SER A 6 6.22 7.03 13.81
N TYR A 7 6.44 7.00 15.13
CA TYR A 7 6.59 5.75 15.88
C TYR A 7 5.34 4.88 15.75
N THR A 8 4.15 5.47 15.87
CA THR A 8 2.89 4.73 15.71
C THR A 8 2.72 4.20 14.29
N PHE A 9 3.13 4.94 13.27
CA PHE A 9 3.12 4.47 11.88
C PHE A 9 4.12 3.32 11.65
N CYS A 10 5.32 3.40 12.21
CA CYS A 10 6.32 2.34 12.14
C CYS A 10 5.86 1.02 12.80
N THR A 11 5.05 1.09 13.86
CA THR A 11 4.46 -0.14 14.45
C THR A 11 3.57 -0.87 13.45
N ARG A 12 2.81 -0.14 12.62
CA ARG A 12 1.95 -0.73 11.58
C ARG A 12 2.75 -1.42 10.49
N LEU A 13 3.86 -0.82 10.05
CA LEU A 13 4.81 -1.46 9.12
C LEU A 13 5.35 -2.77 9.71
N THR A 14 5.79 -2.72 10.97
CA THR A 14 6.37 -3.87 11.68
C THR A 14 5.35 -4.99 11.85
N GLU A 15 4.12 -4.68 12.24
CA GLU A 15 3.04 -5.67 12.38
C GLU A 15 2.67 -6.32 11.04
N SER A 16 2.57 -5.52 9.97
CA SER A 16 2.31 -6.03 8.62
C SER A 16 3.41 -7.01 8.20
N PHE A 17 4.68 -6.63 8.42
CA PHE A 17 5.83 -7.48 8.11
C PHE A 17 5.89 -8.73 8.99
N ALA A 18 5.57 -8.62 10.28
CA ALA A 18 5.57 -9.76 11.20
C ALA A 18 4.55 -10.82 10.76
N LYS A 19 3.37 -10.40 10.32
CA LYS A 19 2.28 -11.31 9.90
C LYS A 19 2.47 -11.88 8.49
N TYR A 20 2.89 -11.04 7.54
CA TYR A 20 2.84 -11.37 6.11
C TYR A 20 4.19 -11.33 5.40
N ARG A 21 5.26 -10.86 6.05
CA ARG A 21 6.58 -10.56 5.45
C ARG A 21 6.54 -9.44 4.39
N TRP A 22 5.42 -8.72 4.32
CA TRP A 22 5.18 -7.59 3.43
C TRP A 22 4.59 -6.41 4.20
N CYS A 23 4.89 -5.20 3.77
CA CYS A 23 4.45 -3.95 4.41
C CYS A 23 3.29 -3.26 3.66
N GLY A 24 2.37 -4.04 3.09
CA GLY A 24 1.21 -3.50 2.35
C GLY A 24 -0.05 -3.27 3.20
N ASN A 25 -0.09 -3.80 4.43
CA ASN A 25 -1.26 -3.77 5.32
C ASN A 25 -1.08 -2.74 6.44
N ILE A 26 -1.05 -1.47 6.07
CA ILE A 26 -0.77 -0.34 6.97
C ILE A 26 -1.84 0.76 6.94
N ILE A 27 -2.90 0.56 6.17
CA ILE A 27 -4.02 1.48 6.01
C ILE A 27 -5.34 0.75 6.24
N GLY A 28 -6.35 1.49 6.67
CA GLY A 28 -7.71 1.00 6.88
C GLY A 28 -7.93 0.45 8.30
N PRO A 29 -9.09 0.74 8.93
CA PRO A 29 -9.38 0.30 10.30
C PRO A 29 -9.37 -1.22 10.53
N LYS A 30 -9.71 -2.00 9.49
CA LYS A 30 -9.72 -3.47 9.52
C LYS A 30 -8.51 -4.11 8.84
N SER A 31 -7.75 -3.32 8.08
CA SER A 31 -6.74 -3.81 7.13
C SER A 31 -5.30 -3.56 7.61
N GLY A 32 -5.13 -3.29 8.90
CA GLY A 32 -3.82 -3.12 9.54
C GLY A 32 -3.38 -1.67 9.78
N GLY A 33 -4.24 -0.67 9.58
CA GLY A 33 -3.93 0.74 9.88
C GLY A 33 -4.25 1.19 11.31
N THR A 34 -4.77 0.32 12.17
CA THR A 34 -5.33 0.70 13.48
C THR A 34 -4.29 0.78 14.60
N VAL A 35 -3.98 2.02 14.99
CA VAL A 35 -3.75 2.55 16.34
C VAL A 35 -4.50 1.90 17.52
N LYS A 36 -3.99 0.88 18.21
CA LYS A 36 -4.69 0.33 19.40
C LYS A 36 -4.12 0.86 20.71
N ASP A 37 -4.98 0.87 21.72
CA ASP A 37 -4.61 1.10 23.12
C ASP A 37 -3.90 2.44 23.38
N LEU A 38 -4.49 3.51 22.86
CA LEU A 38 -3.98 4.85 23.10
C LEU A 38 -4.28 5.30 24.55
N PRO A 39 -3.39 6.09 25.16
CA PRO A 39 -3.59 6.54 26.54
C PRO A 39 -4.81 7.44 26.64
N THR A 40 -5.70 7.12 27.58
CA THR A 40 -6.88 7.93 27.92
C THR A 40 -6.69 8.57 29.29
N TYR A 41 -7.14 9.81 29.42
CA TYR A 41 -7.09 10.55 30.68
C TYR A 41 -8.44 11.19 30.94
N LEU A 42 -9.11 10.76 32.01
CA LEU A 42 -10.38 11.33 32.45
C LEU A 42 -10.11 12.51 33.38
N TYR A 43 -10.79 13.62 33.14
CA TYR A 43 -10.73 14.80 34.00
C TYR A 43 -12.10 15.45 34.11
N GLU A 44 -12.30 16.19 35.19
CA GLU A 44 -13.54 16.94 35.39
C GLU A 44 -13.47 18.28 34.64
N ASN A 45 -14.53 18.59 33.90
CA ASN A 45 -14.68 19.83 33.16
C ASN A 45 -16.12 20.32 33.30
N PHE A 46 -16.31 21.50 33.91
CA PHE A 46 -17.62 22.11 34.18
C PHE A 46 -18.66 21.12 34.79
N GLY A 47 -18.25 20.33 35.78
CA GLY A 47 -19.13 19.37 36.48
C GLY A 47 -19.43 18.08 35.70
N THR A 48 -18.79 17.87 34.54
CA THR A 48 -18.88 16.64 33.76
C THR A 48 -17.53 15.96 33.66
N ILE A 49 -17.49 14.63 33.76
CA ILE A 49 -16.26 13.85 33.51
C ILE A 49 -16.07 13.74 32.00
N GLN A 50 -14.94 14.22 31.51
CA GLN A 50 -14.58 14.18 30.09
C GLN A 50 -13.27 13.41 29.89
N SER A 51 -13.17 12.68 28.77
CA SER A 51 -11.90 12.07 28.36
C SER A 51 -11.11 13.02 27.50
N LYS A 52 -9.85 13.28 27.89
CA LYS A 52 -8.89 13.91 27.00
C LYS A 52 -8.65 12.99 25.80
N ILE A 53 -8.77 13.56 24.61
CA ILE A 53 -8.48 12.84 23.37
C ILE A 53 -6.98 12.50 23.28
N PRO A 54 -6.60 11.29 22.84
CA PRO A 54 -5.19 10.89 22.73
C PRO A 54 -4.44 11.56 21.57
N THR A 55 -5.15 12.18 20.64
CA THR A 55 -4.61 13.03 19.57
C THR A 55 -4.88 14.50 19.90
N GLU A 56 -4.10 15.44 19.36
CA GLU A 56 -4.29 16.87 19.63
C GLU A 56 -5.65 17.39 19.14
N VAL A 57 -6.16 16.80 18.06
CA VAL A 57 -7.41 17.18 17.41
C VAL A 57 -8.21 15.94 16.97
N LEU A 58 -9.52 16.10 16.88
CA LEU A 58 -10.41 15.14 16.22
C LEU A 58 -10.50 15.50 14.73
N ILE A 59 -9.71 14.82 13.90
CA ILE A 59 -9.73 15.01 12.45
C ILE A 59 -11.05 14.46 11.89
N THR A 60 -11.76 15.27 11.11
CA THR A 60 -12.97 14.83 10.39
C THR A 60 -12.59 14.15 9.08
N ASP A 61 -13.46 13.28 8.56
CA ASP A 61 -13.20 12.54 7.31
C ASP A 61 -12.87 13.47 6.13
N ARG A 62 -13.56 14.62 6.03
CA ARG A 62 -13.26 15.64 5.02
C ARG A 62 -11.85 16.22 5.17
N ARG A 63 -11.43 16.53 6.40
CA ARG A 63 -10.09 17.07 6.67
C ARG A 63 -9.00 16.01 6.47
N GLU A 64 -9.29 14.76 6.81
CA GLU A 64 -8.41 13.62 6.52
C GLU A 64 -8.16 13.54 5.00
N TYR A 65 -9.23 13.60 4.20
CA TYR A 65 -9.15 13.57 2.75
C TYR A 65 -8.36 14.74 2.17
N GLU A 66 -8.64 15.97 2.62
CA GLU A 66 -7.90 17.17 2.18
C GLU A 66 -6.39 17.07 2.50
N LEU A 67 -6.03 16.53 3.66
CA LEU A 67 -4.65 16.30 4.07
C LEU A 67 -3.99 15.16 3.26
N ALA A 68 -4.74 14.10 2.96
CA ALA A 68 -4.26 12.97 2.15
C ALA A 68 -3.96 13.41 0.71
N GLU A 69 -4.79 14.26 0.11
CA GLU A 69 -4.54 14.86 -1.21
C GLU A 69 -3.33 15.81 -1.20
N ALA A 70 -3.04 16.44 -0.06
CA ALA A 70 -1.84 17.23 0.16
C ALA A 70 -0.59 16.38 0.50
N GLY A 71 -0.70 15.04 0.54
CA GLY A 71 0.43 14.14 0.77
C GLY A 71 0.80 13.92 2.24
N PHE A 72 -0.10 14.22 3.17
CA PHE A 72 0.08 13.93 4.59
C PHE A 72 -0.46 12.55 4.97
N ILE A 73 0.13 11.96 6.00
CA ILE A 73 -0.34 10.73 6.65
C ILE A 73 -0.95 11.12 7.98
N THR A 74 -2.26 10.94 8.11
CA THR A 74 -3.07 11.43 9.22
C THR A 74 -3.47 10.29 10.14
N LEU A 75 -3.31 10.52 11.45
CA LEU A 75 -3.80 9.59 12.48
C LEU A 75 -5.16 10.08 12.98
N THR A 76 -6.22 9.41 12.53
CA THR A 76 -7.60 9.81 12.88
C THR A 76 -8.09 8.99 14.06
N LEU A 77 -8.45 9.67 15.16
CA LEU A 77 -9.02 9.03 16.34
C LEU A 77 -10.44 8.54 16.05
N ARG A 78 -10.73 7.29 16.42
CA ARG A 78 -12.09 6.77 16.42
C ARG A 78 -12.83 7.31 17.64
N ARG A 79 -13.90 8.07 17.41
CA ARG A 79 -14.77 8.64 18.44
C ARG A 79 -15.21 7.56 19.44
N ASP A 80 -15.27 7.96 20.71
CA ASP A 80 -15.71 7.12 21.83
C ASP A 80 -14.90 5.84 22.00
N SER A 81 -13.63 5.87 21.58
CA SER A 81 -12.69 4.76 21.77
C SER A 81 -11.28 5.28 22.01
N ASN A 82 -10.42 4.40 22.52
CA ASN A 82 -8.98 4.62 22.63
C ASN A 82 -8.21 4.10 21.41
N ASN A 83 -8.87 4.01 20.24
CA ASN A 83 -8.25 3.55 19.00
C ASN A 83 -8.17 4.68 17.98
N ALA A 84 -7.14 4.68 17.16
CA ALA A 84 -7.01 5.54 15.99
C ALA A 84 -6.69 4.72 14.74
N ALA A 85 -6.82 5.30 13.55
CA ALA A 85 -6.52 4.61 12.31
C ALA A 85 -5.85 5.55 11.30
N PHE A 86 -4.94 4.96 10.52
CA PHE A 86 -4.48 5.53 9.26
C PHE A 86 -5.43 5.05 8.16
N PHE A 87 -6.12 5.98 7.49
CA PHE A 87 -7.01 5.65 6.37
C PHE A 87 -6.25 5.59 5.05
N SER A 88 -5.26 6.45 4.90
CA SER A 88 -4.40 6.55 3.73
C SER A 88 -2.92 6.70 4.15
N ALA A 89 -2.02 6.40 3.21
CA ALA A 89 -0.58 6.56 3.40
C ALA A 89 0.04 7.02 2.08
N ASN A 90 -0.29 8.25 1.68
CA ASN A 90 0.26 8.87 0.49
C ASN A 90 1.65 9.43 0.78
N SER A 91 2.53 9.38 -0.21
CA SER A 91 3.80 10.10 -0.17
C SER A 91 3.57 11.59 -0.47
N PRO A 92 4.53 12.48 -0.18
CA PRO A 92 4.44 13.90 -0.57
C PRO A 92 4.56 14.11 -2.09
N LEU A 93 4.75 13.06 -2.89
CA LEU A 93 4.83 13.16 -4.35
C LEU A 93 3.44 13.45 -4.93
N LYS A 94 3.27 14.66 -5.49
CA LYS A 94 2.05 15.06 -6.16
C LYS A 94 1.81 14.22 -7.43
N PRO A 95 0.64 13.60 -7.61
CA PRO A 95 0.28 12.90 -8.84
C PRO A 95 0.37 13.83 -10.07
N LYS A 96 0.96 13.35 -11.15
CA LYS A 96 0.98 14.04 -12.44
C LYS A 96 -0.33 13.79 -13.18
N LEU A 97 -0.87 14.84 -13.79
CA LEU A 97 -2.00 14.75 -14.70
C LEU A 97 -1.49 14.45 -16.12
N PHE A 98 -2.18 13.57 -16.81
CA PHE A 98 -1.92 13.23 -18.20
C PHE A 98 -3.09 13.68 -19.07
N GLN A 99 -2.94 13.57 -20.40
CA GLN A 99 -4.01 13.91 -21.33
C GLN A 99 -5.20 12.97 -21.13
N ASN A 100 -6.42 13.45 -21.39
CA ASN A 100 -7.65 12.66 -21.27
C ASN A 100 -7.86 11.70 -22.46
N THR A 101 -6.82 10.91 -22.78
CA THR A 101 -6.86 9.80 -23.74
C THR A 101 -6.85 8.47 -22.97
N PRO A 102 -7.22 7.34 -23.60
CA PRO A 102 -7.11 6.03 -22.96
C PRO A 102 -5.71 5.75 -22.39
N GLU A 103 -4.66 6.04 -23.16
CA GLU A 103 -3.27 5.84 -22.75
C GLU A 103 -2.86 6.80 -21.63
N GLY A 104 -3.36 8.04 -21.67
CA GLY A 104 -3.12 9.02 -20.62
C GLY A 104 -3.74 8.61 -19.27
N LYS A 105 -4.95 8.03 -19.27
CA LYS A 105 -5.59 7.50 -18.05
C LYS A 105 -4.86 6.30 -17.48
N GLU A 106 -4.31 5.43 -18.32
CA GLU A 106 -3.46 4.32 -17.88
C GLU A 106 -2.16 4.83 -17.26
N ALA A 107 -1.50 5.80 -17.91
CA ALA A 107 -0.30 6.44 -17.39
C ALA A 107 -0.54 7.15 -16.05
N GLU A 108 -1.68 7.83 -15.91
CA GLU A 108 -2.09 8.48 -14.65
C GLU A 108 -2.30 7.45 -13.53
N THR A 109 -2.97 6.34 -13.85
CA THR A 109 -3.18 5.23 -12.90
C THR A 109 -1.85 4.65 -12.43
N ASN A 110 -0.94 4.38 -13.37
CA ASN A 110 0.39 3.85 -13.08
C ASN A 110 1.21 4.83 -12.22
N TYR A 111 1.15 6.12 -12.54
CA TYR A 111 1.84 7.15 -11.78
C TYR A 111 1.29 7.27 -10.35
N ARG A 112 -0.04 7.21 -10.19
CA ARG A 112 -0.71 7.28 -8.88
C ARG A 112 -0.37 6.10 -7.97
N LEU A 113 -0.18 4.90 -8.51
CA LEU A 113 0.32 3.77 -7.71
C LEU A 113 1.71 4.07 -7.12
N GLY A 114 2.55 4.77 -7.89
CA GLY A 114 3.89 5.22 -7.48
C GLY A 114 3.90 6.34 -6.44
N THR A 115 2.77 7.01 -6.17
CA THR A 115 2.69 8.04 -5.11
C THR A 115 2.23 7.49 -3.77
N GLN A 116 1.81 6.23 -3.69
CA GLN A 116 1.25 5.62 -2.49
C GLN A 116 2.26 4.69 -1.80
N LEU A 117 2.53 4.95 -0.52
CA LEU A 117 3.54 4.23 0.25
C LEU A 117 3.29 2.72 0.36
N PRO A 118 2.04 2.22 0.54
CA PRO A 118 1.80 0.78 0.61
C PRO A 118 2.36 0.04 -0.61
N TYR A 119 2.25 0.61 -1.81
CA TYR A 119 2.79 -0.01 -3.04
C TYR A 119 4.29 0.21 -3.18
N ILE A 120 4.82 1.38 -2.80
CA ILE A 120 6.26 1.64 -2.77
C ILE A 120 6.99 0.63 -1.88
N PHE A 121 6.43 0.29 -0.70
CA PHE A 121 7.04 -0.70 0.19
C PHE A 121 7.07 -2.10 -0.41
N LEU A 122 6.08 -2.48 -1.23
CA LEU A 122 6.10 -3.75 -1.96
C LEU A 122 7.25 -3.77 -2.98
N ILE A 123 7.39 -2.70 -3.79
CA ILE A 123 8.47 -2.59 -4.78
C ILE A 123 9.84 -2.55 -4.11
N SER A 124 9.97 -1.81 -3.00
CA SER A 124 11.23 -1.71 -2.24
C SER A 124 11.69 -3.08 -1.75
N ARG A 125 10.76 -3.93 -1.29
CA ARG A 125 11.10 -5.29 -0.87
C ARG A 125 11.50 -6.20 -2.03
N LEU A 126 10.86 -6.07 -3.20
CA LEU A 126 11.30 -6.75 -4.41
C LEU A 126 12.71 -6.31 -4.82
N ALA A 127 13.01 -5.01 -4.77
CA ALA A 127 14.33 -4.49 -5.08
C ALA A 127 15.40 -5.06 -4.12
N HIS A 128 15.10 -5.14 -2.82
CA HIS A 128 15.99 -5.78 -1.85
C HIS A 128 16.24 -7.25 -2.16
N TYR A 129 15.20 -8.03 -2.47
CA TYR A 129 15.36 -9.44 -2.82
C TYR A 129 16.17 -9.62 -4.10
N LEU A 130 15.84 -8.87 -5.16
CA LEU A 130 16.56 -8.95 -6.42
C LEU A 130 18.04 -8.61 -6.26
N LYS A 131 18.37 -7.59 -5.45
CA LYS A 131 19.76 -7.22 -5.20
C LYS A 131 20.56 -8.34 -4.52
N VAL A 132 19.95 -9.05 -3.57
CA VAL A 132 20.62 -10.17 -2.88
C VAL A 132 20.69 -11.39 -3.80
N LEU A 133 19.59 -11.79 -4.43
CA LEU A 133 19.53 -12.95 -5.31
C LEU A 133 20.50 -12.84 -6.49
N GLN A 134 20.49 -11.71 -7.19
CA GLN A 134 21.36 -11.51 -8.35
C GLN A 134 22.84 -11.41 -7.96
N ARG A 135 23.15 -11.01 -6.71
CA ARG A 135 24.53 -10.97 -6.23
C ARG A 135 25.13 -12.37 -6.09
N GLU A 136 24.35 -13.32 -5.60
CA GLU A 136 24.81 -14.72 -5.44
C GLU A 136 25.02 -15.43 -6.79
N GLU A 137 24.39 -14.93 -7.85
CA GLU A 137 24.45 -15.52 -9.20
C GLU A 137 25.61 -14.98 -10.05
N ILE A 138 26.38 -14.00 -9.54
CA ILE A 138 27.51 -13.42 -10.27
C ILE A 138 28.59 -14.48 -10.47
N GLY A 139 29.01 -14.69 -11.72
CA GLY A 139 30.01 -15.70 -12.10
C GLY A 139 29.43 -17.08 -12.43
N SER A 140 28.11 -17.25 -12.37
CA SER A 140 27.44 -18.44 -12.86
C SER A 140 27.34 -18.46 -14.39
N TRP A 141 27.28 -19.66 -14.97
CA TRP A 141 27.07 -19.87 -16.40
C TRP A 141 25.59 -19.71 -16.74
N LYS A 142 25.14 -18.46 -16.95
CA LYS A 142 23.76 -18.15 -17.31
C LYS A 142 23.70 -17.29 -18.55
N GLU A 143 22.85 -17.69 -19.49
CA GLU A 143 22.49 -16.86 -20.63
C GLU A 143 21.26 -15.99 -20.32
N ARG A 144 20.96 -15.07 -21.25
CA ARG A 144 19.82 -14.15 -21.16
C ARG A 144 18.51 -14.86 -20.80
N SER A 145 18.23 -15.98 -21.47
CA SER A 145 17.01 -16.79 -21.26
C SER A 145 16.97 -17.46 -19.89
N ASP A 146 18.13 -17.87 -19.35
CA ASP A 146 18.21 -18.52 -18.05
C ASP A 146 17.87 -17.53 -16.93
N ILE A 147 18.36 -16.30 -17.05
CA ILE A 147 18.05 -15.20 -16.13
C ILE A 147 16.55 -14.85 -16.21
N GLU A 148 16.02 -14.73 -17.43
CA GLU A 148 14.60 -14.41 -17.65
C GLU A 148 13.68 -15.49 -17.06
N ASN A 149 13.96 -16.76 -17.33
CA ASN A 149 13.18 -17.89 -16.82
C ASN A 149 13.30 -18.02 -15.30
N GLY A 150 14.52 -17.93 -14.76
CA GLY A 150 14.78 -18.05 -13.32
C GLY A 150 14.09 -16.94 -12.52
N LEU A 151 14.12 -15.69 -13.00
CA LEU A 151 13.46 -14.58 -12.34
C LEU A 151 11.93 -14.64 -12.47
N ASN A 152 11.41 -15.07 -13.62
CA ASN A 152 9.97 -15.27 -13.79
C ASN A 152 9.45 -16.42 -12.90
N GLU A 153 10.22 -17.49 -12.70
CA GLU A 153 9.84 -18.56 -11.77
C GLU A 153 9.93 -18.09 -10.31
N TRP A 154 10.98 -17.35 -9.96
CA TRP A 154 11.13 -16.78 -8.61
C TRP A 154 9.97 -15.82 -8.23
N ILE A 155 9.54 -14.93 -9.14
CA ILE A 155 8.49 -13.95 -8.80
C ILE A 155 7.10 -14.59 -8.65
N ARG A 156 6.85 -15.74 -9.30
CA ARG A 156 5.55 -16.46 -9.25
C ARG A 156 5.12 -16.83 -7.83
N GLN A 157 6.05 -17.09 -6.92
CA GLN A 157 5.73 -17.42 -5.52
C GLN A 157 4.96 -16.29 -4.79
N TYR A 158 5.08 -15.04 -5.29
CA TYR A 158 4.41 -13.87 -4.73
C TYR A 158 3.18 -13.42 -5.53
N ILE A 159 2.76 -14.21 -6.52
CA ILE A 159 1.61 -13.93 -7.38
C ILE A 159 0.39 -14.74 -6.90
N SER A 160 -0.76 -14.07 -6.86
CA SER A 160 -2.08 -14.67 -6.68
C SER A 160 -2.99 -14.22 -7.83
N ASP A 161 -3.11 -15.07 -8.85
CA ASP A 161 -3.87 -14.82 -10.09
C ASP A 161 -5.36 -15.19 -9.98
N GLN A 162 -5.76 -15.86 -8.91
CA GLN A 162 -7.16 -16.16 -8.61
C GLN A 162 -8.03 -14.89 -8.66
N GLU A 163 -9.28 -15.04 -9.10
CA GLU A 163 -10.19 -13.91 -9.22
C GLU A 163 -10.55 -13.31 -7.84
N ASN A 164 -10.82 -14.17 -6.86
CA ASN A 164 -11.17 -13.78 -5.50
C ASN A 164 -10.37 -14.53 -4.42
N PRO A 165 -9.06 -14.32 -4.31
CA PRO A 165 -8.25 -14.91 -3.25
C PRO A 165 -8.64 -14.32 -1.89
N PRO A 166 -8.63 -15.13 -0.81
CA PRO A 166 -8.83 -14.64 0.55
C PRO A 166 -7.89 -13.48 0.91
N SER A 167 -8.29 -12.61 1.83
CA SER A 167 -7.52 -11.43 2.23
C SER A 167 -6.13 -11.76 2.75
N GLU A 168 -5.98 -12.88 3.47
CA GLU A 168 -4.68 -13.37 3.93
C GLU A 168 -3.78 -13.79 2.77
N VAL A 169 -4.32 -14.46 1.75
CA VAL A 169 -3.56 -14.85 0.55
C VAL A 169 -3.09 -13.61 -0.19
N ARG A 170 -3.97 -12.60 -0.40
CA ARG A 170 -3.60 -11.31 -0.99
C ARG A 170 -2.51 -10.57 -0.20
N SER A 171 -2.44 -10.81 1.11
CA SER A 171 -1.45 -10.17 1.99
C SER A 171 -0.08 -10.83 1.91
N ARG A 172 -0.04 -12.17 1.78
CA ARG A 172 1.20 -12.95 1.63
C ARG A 172 1.73 -12.93 0.19
N ARG A 173 0.83 -12.85 -0.79
CA ARG A 173 1.09 -12.75 -2.23
C ARG A 173 0.48 -11.45 -2.77
N PRO A 174 1.21 -10.33 -2.65
CA PRO A 174 0.64 -9.00 -2.88
C PRO A 174 0.46 -8.65 -4.36
N PHE A 175 0.98 -9.45 -5.29
CA PHE A 175 0.91 -9.18 -6.72
C PHE A 175 -0.14 -10.05 -7.40
N ARG A 176 -0.90 -9.46 -8.32
CA ARG A 176 -1.84 -10.17 -9.20
C ARG A 176 -1.15 -10.69 -10.46
N ALA A 177 -0.17 -9.96 -10.96
CA ALA A 177 0.63 -10.34 -12.13
C ALA A 177 2.03 -9.74 -12.03
N ALA A 178 3.01 -10.38 -12.66
CA ALA A 178 4.35 -9.86 -12.84
C ALA A 178 4.93 -10.37 -14.16
N GLN A 179 5.84 -9.60 -14.74
CA GLN A 179 6.60 -9.98 -15.91
C GLN A 179 8.02 -9.47 -15.78
N VAL A 180 8.99 -10.36 -15.94
CA VAL A 180 10.41 -10.01 -16.08
C VAL A 180 10.80 -10.16 -17.54
N LYS A 181 11.44 -9.13 -18.11
CA LYS A 181 12.05 -9.16 -19.44
C LYS A 181 13.54 -8.88 -19.32
N VAL A 182 14.36 -9.67 -20.00
CA VAL A 182 15.82 -9.54 -19.99
C VAL A 182 16.30 -9.29 -21.41
N SER A 183 17.05 -8.22 -21.62
CA SER A 183 17.66 -7.85 -22.91
C SER A 183 19.17 -7.68 -22.76
N ASP A 184 19.92 -8.04 -23.78
CA ASP A 184 21.38 -7.83 -23.83
C ASP A 184 21.73 -6.33 -23.91
N ILE A 185 22.88 -5.97 -23.37
CA ILE A 185 23.45 -4.63 -23.53
C ILE A 185 24.44 -4.68 -24.71
N PRO A 186 24.18 -3.94 -25.80
CA PRO A 186 25.09 -3.92 -26.95
C PRO A 186 26.51 -3.51 -26.54
N GLY A 187 27.50 -4.34 -26.87
CA GLY A 187 28.92 -4.07 -26.59
C GLY A 187 29.42 -4.59 -25.24
N GLU A 188 28.56 -5.13 -24.38
CA GLU A 188 28.94 -5.64 -23.04
C GLU A 188 28.50 -7.10 -22.85
N PRO A 189 29.30 -8.09 -23.28
CA PRO A 189 28.99 -9.50 -23.07
C PRO A 189 28.86 -9.84 -21.57
N GLY A 190 27.81 -10.57 -21.22
CA GLY A 190 27.50 -10.94 -19.82
C GLY A 190 26.78 -9.84 -19.03
N TRP A 191 26.51 -8.67 -19.63
CA TRP A 191 25.70 -7.63 -19.03
C TRP A 191 24.29 -7.62 -19.62
N TYR A 192 23.30 -7.57 -18.74
CA TYR A 192 21.89 -7.66 -19.10
C TYR A 192 21.10 -6.51 -18.49
N LYS A 193 20.17 -5.96 -19.28
CA LYS A 193 19.15 -5.04 -18.80
C LYS A 193 17.91 -5.86 -18.40
N ILE A 194 17.58 -5.83 -17.12
CA ILE A 194 16.44 -6.54 -16.54
C ILE A 194 15.32 -5.55 -16.25
N GLY A 195 14.18 -5.70 -16.92
CA GLY A 195 12.96 -4.95 -16.65
C GLY A 195 11.97 -5.82 -15.89
N LEU A 196 11.58 -5.39 -14.69
CA LEU A 196 10.51 -6.04 -13.91
C LEU A 196 9.28 -5.13 -13.85
N SER A 197 8.16 -5.64 -14.35
CA SER A 197 6.84 -5.02 -14.26
C SER A 197 5.95 -5.84 -13.34
N VAL A 198 5.32 -5.20 -12.35
CA VAL A 198 4.40 -5.88 -11.41
C VAL A 198 3.08 -5.13 -11.30
N ARG A 199 1.99 -5.89 -11.14
CA ARG A 199 0.65 -5.38 -10.87
C ARG A 199 0.21 -5.80 -9.48
N PRO A 200 0.14 -4.88 -8.49
CA PRO A 200 -0.33 -5.22 -7.14
C PRO A 200 -1.85 -5.46 -7.12
N HIS A 201 -2.34 -6.10 -6.06
CA HIS A 201 -3.75 -6.06 -5.72
C HIS A 201 -4.14 -4.66 -5.24
N PHE A 202 -5.27 -4.13 -5.73
CA PHE A 202 -5.74 -2.81 -5.34
C PHE A 202 -6.41 -2.82 -3.97
N LYS A 203 -6.12 -1.79 -3.18
CA LYS A 203 -6.81 -1.46 -1.94
C LYS A 203 -8.08 -0.67 -2.24
N TYR A 204 -9.13 -0.92 -1.46
CA TYR A 204 -10.34 -0.10 -1.50
C TYR A 204 -10.07 1.22 -0.77
N MET A 205 -10.23 2.34 -1.48
CA MET A 205 -9.92 3.69 -0.98
C MET A 205 -11.12 4.65 -1.04
N GLY A 206 -12.26 4.21 -1.54
CA GLY A 206 -13.46 5.03 -1.68
C GLY A 206 -14.40 4.50 -2.76
N GLY A 207 -15.65 4.98 -2.71
CA GLY A 207 -16.67 4.70 -3.72
C GLY A 207 -17.77 5.75 -3.62
N ASN A 208 -18.34 6.12 -4.76
CA ASN A 208 -19.51 6.98 -4.82
C ASN A 208 -20.76 6.10 -4.74
N PHE A 209 -21.71 6.48 -3.88
CA PHE A 209 -22.97 5.76 -3.72
C PHE A 209 -24.11 6.66 -4.19
N GLU A 210 -24.84 6.19 -5.20
CA GLU A 210 -26.06 6.82 -5.68
C GLU A 210 -27.26 6.01 -5.17
N LEU A 211 -28.17 6.67 -4.47
CA LEU A 211 -29.35 6.04 -3.88
C LEU A 211 -30.58 6.47 -4.69
N SER A 212 -31.29 5.49 -5.25
CA SER A 212 -32.55 5.69 -5.94
C SER A 212 -33.64 4.79 -5.34
N LEU A 213 -34.84 5.34 -5.18
CA LEU A 213 -36.03 4.56 -4.83
C LEU A 213 -36.68 4.08 -6.12
N VAL A 214 -36.84 2.77 -6.27
CA VAL A 214 -37.47 2.16 -7.45
C VAL A 214 -38.76 1.46 -7.01
N GLY A 215 -39.90 1.86 -7.59
CA GLY A 215 -41.24 1.38 -7.17
C GLY A 215 -41.56 -0.08 -7.54
N LYS A 216 -40.84 -0.65 -8.50
CA LYS A 216 -40.73 -2.09 -8.76
C LYS A 216 -39.29 -2.36 -9.14
N LEU A 217 -38.55 -3.07 -8.30
CA LEU A 217 -37.29 -3.67 -8.77
C LEU A 217 -37.66 -4.67 -9.86
N ASP A 218 -36.99 -4.60 -11.00
CA ASP A 218 -37.03 -5.69 -11.95
C ASP A 218 -36.61 -6.97 -11.20
N LYS A 219 -37.53 -7.94 -11.17
CA LYS A 219 -37.24 -9.27 -10.65
C LYS A 219 -36.58 -10.02 -11.80
N GLU A 220 -35.25 -10.12 -11.77
CA GLU A 220 -34.57 -11.21 -12.46
C GLU A 220 -35.05 -12.57 -11.94
#